data_AF-A0A955QU82-F1
#
_entry.id   AF-A0A955QU82-F1
#
_cell.length_a   1.000
_cell.length_b   1.000
_cell.length_c   1.000
_cell.angle_alpha   90.00
_cell.angle_beta   90.00
_cell.angle_gamma   90.00
#
_symmetry.space_group_name_H-M   'P 1'
#
loop_
_entity.id
_entity.type
_entity.pdbx_description
1 polymer ?
#
loop_
_entity_poly.entity_id
_entity_poly.type
_entity_poly.pdbx_seq_one_letter_code
_entity_poly.pdbx_strand_id
1 'polypeptide(L)' 'MNAQVCSGKPCVTGTTVDVATVVGALGTGQSFQDIQEAFQLTYEQVLTALRYASYVTDHLPLRMPSR' A
#
# COMPACT_ATOMS: atom_id res chain seq x y z
N MET A 1 -16.39 6.31 -9.11
CA MET A 1 -15.58 5.58 -8.12
C MET A 1 -16.08 4.14 -8.10
N ASN A 2 -15.38 3.23 -8.77
CA ASN A 2 -15.83 1.85 -8.91
C ASN A 2 -15.30 1.03 -7.72
N ALA A 3 -16.17 0.73 -6.76
CA ALA A 3 -15.86 0.07 -5.49
C ALA A 3 -15.46 -1.42 -5.62
N GLN A 4 -15.22 -1.92 -6.84
CA GLN A 4 -14.89 -3.31 -7.12
C GLN A 4 -13.38 -3.59 -7.25
N VAL A 5 -12.54 -2.56 -7.18
CA VAL A 5 -11.07 -2.73 -7.24
C VAL A 5 -10.54 -2.77 -5.80
N CYS A 6 -9.80 -3.84 -5.45
CA CYS A 6 -9.26 -4.20 -4.12
C CYS A 6 -10.26 -4.47 -2.97
N SER A 7 -11.45 -5.04 -3.24
CA SER A 7 -12.35 -5.54 -2.17
C SER A 7 -12.66 -4.53 -1.05
N GLY A 8 -12.77 -3.24 -1.39
CA GLY A 8 -13.03 -2.16 -0.42
C GLY A 8 -11.80 -1.56 0.25
N LYS A 9 -10.58 -2.01 -0.09
CA LYS A 9 -9.32 -1.43 0.36
C LYS A 9 -8.83 -0.33 -0.58
N PRO A 10 -8.05 0.65 -0.08
CA PRO A 10 -7.40 1.65 -0.92
C PRO A 10 -6.37 0.99 -1.85
N CYS A 11 -6.61 1.08 -3.16
CA CYS A 11 -5.69 0.60 -4.20
C CYS A 11 -4.71 1.68 -4.62
N VAL A 12 -3.54 1.25 -5.08
CA VAL A 12 -2.63 2.10 -5.85
C VAL A 12 -3.24 2.37 -7.23
N THR A 13 -3.25 3.64 -7.64
CA THR A 13 -3.89 4.10 -8.89
C THR A 13 -3.44 3.29 -10.10
N GLY A 14 -4.41 2.78 -10.88
CA GLY A 14 -4.14 2.01 -12.09
C GLY A 14 -3.79 0.54 -11.85
N THR A 15 -3.94 0.05 -10.61
CA THR A 15 -3.57 -1.32 -10.22
C THR A 15 -4.62 -1.97 -9.34
N THR A 16 -4.53 -3.28 -9.17
CA THR A 16 -5.30 -4.07 -8.20
C THR A 16 -4.55 -4.30 -6.89
N VAL A 17 -3.41 -3.61 -6.69
CA VAL A 17 -2.55 -3.75 -5.53
C VAL A 17 -3.02 -2.78 -4.45
N ASP A 18 -3.36 -3.32 -3.28
CA ASP A 18 -3.76 -2.50 -2.14
C ASP A 18 -2.55 -1.89 -1.42
N VAL A 19 -2.75 -0.74 -0.77
CA VAL A 19 -1.68 -0.02 -0.06
C VAL A 19 -1.08 -0.84 1.07
N ALA A 20 -1.87 -1.68 1.76
CA ALA A 20 -1.35 -2.49 2.86
C ALA A 20 -0.38 -3.57 2.37
N THR A 21 -0.57 -4.10 1.17
CA THR A 21 0.37 -5.03 0.53
C THR A 21 1.74 -4.37 0.32
N VAL A 22 1.77 -3.14 -0.22
CA VAL A 22 3.02 -2.39 -0.44
C VAL A 22 3.74 -2.09 0.88
N VAL A 23 3.00 -1.57 1.87
CA VAL A 23 3.57 -1.25 3.20
C VAL A 23 4.02 -2.51 3.92
N GLY A 24 3.28 -3.60 3.82
CA GLY A 24 3.62 -4.89 4.41
C GLY A 24 4.90 -5.48 3.83
N ALA A 25 5.06 -5.44 2.50
CA ALA A 25 6.27 -5.87 1.81
C ALA A 25 7.52 -5.07 2.24
N LEU A 26 7.39 -3.74 2.35
CA LEU A 26 8.47 -2.91 2.91
C LEU A 26 8.76 -3.27 4.38
N GLY A 27 7.71 -3.53 5.16
CA GLY A 27 7.81 -3.90 6.57
C GLY A 27 8.51 -5.24 6.82
N THR A 28 8.54 -6.15 5.84
CA THR A 28 9.31 -7.42 5.91
C THR A 28 10.75 -7.28 5.42
N GLY A 29 11.16 -6.10 4.97
CA GLY A 29 12.52 -5.80 4.54
C GLY A 29 12.76 -5.90 3.03
N GLN A 30 11.71 -6.02 2.21
CA GLN A 30 11.86 -5.97 0.74
C GLN A 30 12.29 -4.57 0.29
N SER A 31 13.10 -4.50 -0.77
CA SER A 31 13.51 -3.22 -1.35
C SER A 31 12.40 -2.61 -2.22
N PHE A 32 12.52 -1.32 -2.54
CA PHE A 32 11.63 -0.66 -3.49
C PHE A 32 11.65 -1.36 -4.86
N GLN A 33 12.83 -1.78 -5.33
CA GLN A 33 12.97 -2.49 -6.61
C GLN A 33 12.23 -3.82 -6.60
N ASP A 34 12.38 -4.63 -5.54
CA ASP A 34 11.68 -5.92 -5.42
C ASP A 34 10.16 -5.75 -5.51
N ILE A 35 9.63 -4.70 -4.87
CA ILE A 35 8.20 -4.38 -4.86
C ILE A 35 7.73 -3.90 -6.23
N GLN A 36 8.50 -3.02 -6.87
CA GLN A 36 8.20 -2.54 -8.21
C GLN A 36 8.15 -3.68 -9.22
N GLU A 37 9.10 -4.61 -9.15
CA GLU A 37 9.15 -5.79 -10.02
C GLU A 37 8.02 -6.78 -9.71
N ALA A 38 7.81 -7.11 -8.43
CA ALA A 38 6.81 -8.09 -8.02
C ALA A 38 5.36 -7.64 -8.32
N PHE A 39 5.09 -6.35 -8.16
CA PHE A 39 3.74 -5.79 -8.29
C PHE A 39 3.54 -4.93 -9.54
N GLN A 40 4.53 -4.87 -10.43
CA GLN A 40 4.52 -4.04 -11.64
C GLN A 40 4.17 -2.57 -11.34
N LEU A 41 4.77 -2.04 -10.27
CA LEU A 41 4.56 -0.66 -9.82
C LEU A 41 5.68 0.25 -10.30
N THR A 42 5.34 1.49 -10.58
CA THR A 42 6.32 2.56 -10.70
C THR A 42 6.80 3.00 -9.32
N TYR A 43 7.97 3.64 -9.28
CA TYR A 43 8.49 4.21 -8.03
C TYR A 43 7.51 5.25 -7.43
N GLU A 44 6.90 6.09 -8.27
CA GLU A 44 5.90 7.08 -7.84
C GLU A 44 4.64 6.45 -7.24
N GLN A 45 4.21 5.31 -7.78
CA GLN A 45 3.09 4.54 -7.24
C GLN A 45 3.39 4.03 -5.84
N VAL A 46 4.60 3.51 -5.60
CA VAL A 46 5.05 3.08 -4.26
C VAL A 46 5.09 4.28 -3.30
N LEU A 47 5.65 5.41 -3.72
CA LEU A 47 5.67 6.63 -2.90
C LEU A 47 4.27 7.16 -2.58
N THR A 48 3.34 7.07 -3.54
CA THR A 48 1.95 7.47 -3.32
C THR A 48 1.25 6.57 -2.30
N ALA A 49 1.51 5.26 -2.35
CA ALA A 49 1.04 4.32 -1.35
C ALA A 49 1.55 4.66 0.05
N LEU A 50 2.84 4.98 0.18
CA LEU A 50 3.45 5.40 1.44
C LEU A 50 2.87 6.72 1.98
N ARG A 51 2.66 7.72 1.10
CA ARG A 51 2.01 8.98 1.49
C ARG A 51 0.59 8.74 2.02
N TYR A 52 -0.16 7.88 1.36
CA TYR A 52 -1.50 7.52 1.82
C TYR A 52 -1.45 6.80 3.17
N ALA A 53 -0.52 5.85 3.34
CA ALA A 53 -0.34 5.16 4.62
C ALA A 53 -0.04 6.15 5.75
N SER A 54 0.90 7.09 5.53
CA SER A 54 1.22 8.15 6.50
C SER A 54 0.01 9.01 6.87
N TYR A 55 -0.81 9.38 5.90
CA TYR A 55 -2.05 10.15 6.14
C TYR A 55 -3.03 9.35 7.02
N VAL A 56 -3.23 8.07 6.70
CA VAL A 56 -4.11 7.18 7.48
C VAL A 56 -3.61 7.01 8.92
N THR A 57 -2.31 6.81 9.11
CA THR A 57 -1.73 6.62 10.46
C THR A 57 -1.82 7.87 11.34
N ASP A 58 -1.87 9.05 10.72
CA ASP A 58 -2.02 10.33 11.41
C ASP A 58 -3.49 10.58 11.84
N HIS A 59 -4.46 10.07 11.08
CA HIS A 59 -5.88 10.38 11.26
C HIS A 59 -6.72 9.24 11.86
N LEU A 60 -6.21 8.00 11.90
CA LEU A 60 -6.90 6.86 12.50
C LEU A 60 -6.14 6.30 13.71
N PRO A 61 -6.83 6.01 14.83
CA PRO A 61 -6.22 5.30 15.94
C PRO A 61 -5.82 3.89 15.48
N LEU A 62 -4.52 3.67 15.33
CA LEU A 62 -3.98 2.38 14.93
C LEU A 62 -4.16 1.39 16.08
N ARG A 63 -5.08 0.45 15.92
CA ARG A 63 -5.05 -0.80 16.70
C ARG A 63 -4.08 -1.75 16.03
N MET A 64 -2.91 -1.89 16.63
CA MET A 64 -2.00 -2.98 16.27
C MET A 64 -2.72 -4.30 16.58
N PRO A 65 -2.79 -5.25 15.62
CA PRO A 65 -3.32 -6.58 15.92
C PRO A 65 -2.43 -7.23 16.99
N SER A 66 -3.07 -7.83 18.00
CA SER A 66 -2.37 -8.64 18.99
C SER A 66 -1.63 -9.75 18.25
N ARG A 67 -0.31 -9.79 18.43
CA ARG A 67 0.61 -10.72 17.78
C ARG A 67 0.20 -12.18 17.98
#